data_AF-A0A1W9IQ82-F1
#
_entry.id   AF-A0A1W9IQ82-F1
#
_cell.length_a   1.000
_cell.length_b   1.000
_cell.length_c   1.000
_cell.angle_alpha   90.00
_cell.angle_beta   90.00
_cell.angle_gamma   90.00
#
_symmetry.space_group_name_H-M   'P 1'
#
loop_
_entity.id
_entity.type
_entity.pdbx_description
1 polymer ?
#
loop_
_entity_poly.entity_id
_entity_poly.type
_entity_poly.pdbx_seq_one_letter_code
_entity_poly.pdbx_strand_id
1 'polypeptide(L)'
;MLILSVFPVIGLFSSPAWSESPAPSVHWGGTAFPDQYSTVTTGLTLNRFTPIDGLGNRYDSTVGNTLGFNLITLSWTQHWGGIFEGWSTNLTTGVSPTSDEPSQFFQNEVIHQLRQLPSVPTVAPRKETDVMIDGSVTRWFPLFQPKVMFVGGGFSVGTIYQQGFLRAGIRRLQISPTFYSGDWGDVSVRASTLGRISYQDNGAVLHAVRQTAGLVQPAIAFGQYRRNSKGETIPTWEVEFAVMWDSGIFVNTLGQSQEMFAWSLALSGGPLRLETWNDSMGKLAERDYGPTYGASLTLDLLRVWGYMDGTASDAPPAAAAP
;
A
#
# COMPACT_ATOMS: atom_id res chain seq x y z
N MET A 1 -18.30 16.67 35.54
CA MET A 1 -18.37 16.36 34.09
C MET A 1 -17.02 15.75 33.74
N LEU A 2 -16.94 14.42 33.78
CA LEU A 2 -15.69 13.65 33.74
C LEU A 2 -15.46 13.22 32.29
N ILE A 3 -14.45 13.76 31.63
CA ILE A 3 -14.02 13.31 30.29
C ILE A 3 -13.14 12.09 30.50
N LEU A 4 -13.68 10.91 30.19
CA LEU A 4 -12.92 9.65 30.14
C LEU A 4 -12.10 9.63 28.85
N SER A 5 -10.81 9.95 28.98
CA SER A 5 -9.79 9.69 27.97
C SER A 5 -9.59 8.18 27.86
N VAL A 6 -10.13 7.55 26.82
CA VAL A 6 -9.85 6.14 26.51
C VAL A 6 -8.51 6.10 25.77
N PHE A 7 -7.44 5.86 26.50
CA PHE A 7 -6.17 5.39 25.92
C PHE A 7 -6.37 3.92 25.50
N PRO A 8 -6.19 3.56 24.21
CA PRO A 8 -6.13 2.16 23.84
C PRO A 8 -4.83 1.56 24.41
N VAL A 9 -4.97 0.55 25.26
CA VAL A 9 -3.87 -0.25 25.78
C VAL A 9 -3.29 -1.06 24.60
N ILE A 10 -2.13 -0.65 24.12
CA ILE A 10 -1.37 -1.32 23.06
C ILE A 10 -0.78 -2.61 23.63
N GLY A 11 -1.24 -3.76 23.14
CA GLY A 11 -0.63 -5.05 23.46
C GLY A 11 0.72 -5.19 22.75
N LEU A 12 1.82 -4.90 23.46
CA LEU A 12 3.19 -5.07 22.98
C LEU A 12 3.59 -6.55 22.98
N PHE A 13 3.20 -7.29 21.94
CA PHE A 13 3.86 -8.56 21.62
C PHE A 13 4.57 -8.44 20.29
N SER A 14 5.89 -8.28 20.38
CA SER A 14 6.84 -8.08 19.30
C SER A 14 6.73 -9.19 18.26
N SER A 15 6.21 -8.87 17.09
CA SER A 15 6.42 -9.68 15.90
C SER A 15 6.72 -8.69 14.77
N PRO A 16 7.84 -8.86 14.06
CA PRO A 16 8.32 -7.87 13.09
C PRO A 16 7.54 -7.97 11.77
N ALA A 17 7.01 -6.88 11.16
CA ALA A 17 6.92 -6.62 9.70
C ALA A 17 6.02 -5.43 9.22
N TRP A 18 5.81 -5.30 7.89
CA TRP A 18 5.31 -4.10 7.16
C TRP A 18 3.79 -3.89 7.11
N SER A 19 3.35 -2.64 7.02
CA SER A 19 1.94 -2.20 6.97
C SER A 19 1.25 -2.28 5.61
N GLU A 20 -0.09 -2.40 5.65
CA GLU A 20 -1.01 -2.11 4.56
C GLU A 20 -0.79 -0.70 4.00
N SER A 21 -1.00 -0.51 2.69
CA SER A 21 -0.91 0.81 2.08
C SER A 21 -2.08 1.70 2.53
N PRO A 22 -1.82 2.93 2.99
CA PRO A 22 -2.86 3.87 3.40
C PRO A 22 -3.70 4.33 2.20
N ALA A 23 -4.95 4.73 2.44
CA ALA A 23 -5.66 5.53 1.44
C ALA A 23 -4.93 6.87 1.24
N PRO A 24 -4.91 7.41 0.01
CA PRO A 24 -5.69 6.98 -1.15
C PRO A 24 -4.98 5.95 -2.06
N SER A 25 -3.79 5.45 -1.71
CA SER A 25 -2.86 4.79 -2.63
C SER A 25 -3.39 3.58 -3.39
N VAL A 26 -4.38 2.87 -2.85
CA VAL A 26 -5.03 1.73 -3.51
C VAL A 26 -5.59 2.11 -4.88
N HIS A 27 -6.21 3.28 -5.01
CA HIS A 27 -6.80 3.74 -6.27
C HIS A 27 -5.83 4.53 -7.15
N TRP A 28 -4.57 4.64 -6.72
CA TRP A 28 -3.47 5.27 -7.46
C TRP A 28 -2.46 4.25 -7.98
N GLY A 29 -2.61 2.96 -7.66
CA GLY A 29 -1.74 1.89 -8.14
C GLY A 29 -0.93 1.16 -7.05
N GLY A 30 -0.97 1.63 -5.80
CA GLY A 30 -0.27 1.00 -4.68
C GLY A 30 -0.81 -0.39 -4.33
N THR A 31 0.02 -1.22 -3.70
CA THR A 31 -0.38 -2.57 -3.28
C THR A 31 -1.41 -2.53 -2.14
N ALA A 32 -2.49 -3.29 -2.26
CA ALA A 32 -3.66 -3.24 -1.36
C ALA A 32 -3.81 -4.48 -0.47
N PHE A 33 -2.79 -5.34 -0.46
CA PHE A 33 -2.80 -6.59 0.29
C PHE A 33 -2.84 -6.35 1.81
N PRO A 34 -3.61 -7.14 2.59
CA PRO A 34 -3.52 -7.11 4.03
C PRO A 34 -2.18 -7.63 4.55
N ASP A 35 -1.78 -7.15 5.73
CA ASP A 35 -0.56 -7.63 6.38
C ASP A 35 -0.72 -9.05 6.90
N GLN A 36 0.24 -9.91 6.59
CA GLN A 36 0.25 -11.31 7.02
C GLN A 36 0.69 -11.54 8.48
N TYR A 37 1.02 -10.47 9.20
CA TYR A 37 1.64 -10.48 10.51
C TYR A 37 1.32 -9.17 11.25
N SER A 38 1.64 -9.09 12.54
CA SER A 38 1.41 -7.87 13.35
C SER A 38 2.51 -6.83 13.11
N THR A 39 2.15 -5.54 13.07
CA THR A 39 3.02 -4.46 12.60
C THR A 39 2.71 -3.13 13.28
N VAL A 40 3.72 -2.27 13.42
CA VAL A 40 3.53 -0.83 13.67
C VAL A 40 4.44 -0.10 12.70
N THR A 41 3.85 0.53 11.69
CA THR A 41 4.61 1.17 10.61
C THR A 41 4.36 2.66 10.59
N THR A 42 5.41 3.44 10.36
CA THR A 42 5.29 4.85 9.99
C THR A 42 6.03 5.12 8.69
N GLY A 43 5.62 6.14 7.95
CA GLY A 43 6.26 6.45 6.70
C GLY A 43 5.72 7.68 6.00
N LEU A 44 6.24 7.89 4.80
CA LEU A 44 5.79 8.89 3.86
C LEU A 44 5.18 8.19 2.66
N THR A 45 3.97 8.60 2.28
CA THR A 45 3.25 8.10 1.11
C THR A 45 2.91 9.27 0.21
N LEU A 46 3.44 9.24 -1.01
CA LEU A 46 3.28 10.24 -2.03
C LEU A 46 2.30 9.71 -3.09
N ASN A 47 1.26 10.47 -3.39
CA ASN A 47 0.32 10.20 -4.47
C ASN A 47 0.12 11.48 -5.26
N ARG A 48 0.23 11.42 -6.58
CA ARG A 48 -0.03 12.53 -7.49
C ARG A 48 -1.14 12.13 -8.45
N PHE A 49 -2.08 13.03 -8.70
CA PHE A 49 -3.01 12.98 -9.83
C PHE A 49 -2.87 14.28 -10.64
N THR A 50 -2.84 14.22 -11.97
CA THR A 50 -2.96 15.41 -12.81
C THR A 50 -4.01 15.22 -13.92
N PRO A 51 -4.77 16.26 -14.29
CA PRO A 51 -5.81 16.14 -15.30
C PRO A 51 -5.27 16.17 -16.74
N ILE A 52 -3.95 16.23 -16.92
CA ILE A 52 -3.31 16.30 -18.23
C ILE A 52 -2.14 15.31 -18.25
N ASP A 53 -2.05 14.48 -19.28
CA ASP A 53 -0.94 13.53 -19.45
C ASP A 53 0.35 14.20 -19.99
N GLY A 54 1.42 13.42 -20.13
CA GLY A 54 2.70 13.89 -20.69
C GLY A 54 2.65 14.34 -22.15
N LEU A 55 1.60 13.98 -22.91
CA LEU A 55 1.38 14.44 -24.30
C LEU A 55 0.45 15.66 -24.39
N GLY A 56 -0.11 16.11 -23.27
CA GLY A 56 -1.06 17.22 -23.23
C GLY A 56 -2.52 16.81 -23.43
N ASN A 57 -2.83 15.51 -23.49
CA ASN A 57 -4.22 15.06 -23.54
C ASN A 57 -4.87 15.24 -22.16
N ARG A 58 -6.13 15.68 -22.17
CA ARG A 58 -6.89 15.81 -20.93
C ARG A 58 -7.39 14.45 -20.47
N TYR A 59 -7.19 14.16 -19.20
CA TYR A 59 -7.87 13.09 -18.52
C TYR A 59 -9.35 13.49 -18.35
N ASP A 60 -10.26 12.67 -18.88
CA ASP A 60 -11.69 12.93 -18.85
C ASP A 60 -12.25 12.69 -17.43
N SER A 61 -12.05 13.68 -16.56
CA SER A 61 -12.44 13.65 -15.15
C SER A 61 -13.01 15.00 -14.71
N THR A 62 -13.85 14.96 -13.69
CA THR A 62 -14.35 16.13 -12.96
C THR A 62 -13.27 16.86 -12.16
N VAL A 63 -12.12 16.20 -11.91
CA VAL A 63 -10.96 16.81 -11.24
C VAL A 63 -10.22 17.69 -12.23
N GLY A 64 -10.32 19.02 -12.08
CA GLY A 64 -9.73 20.00 -13.00
C GLY A 64 -8.33 20.51 -12.62
N ASN A 65 -7.79 20.07 -11.49
CA ASN A 65 -6.52 20.52 -10.92
C ASN A 65 -5.59 19.34 -10.61
N THR A 66 -4.29 19.62 -10.50
CA THR A 66 -3.31 18.65 -10.01
C THR A 66 -3.48 18.48 -8.51
N LEU A 67 -3.59 17.22 -8.08
CA LEU A 67 -3.66 16.80 -6.70
C LEU A 67 -2.34 16.14 -6.33
N GLY A 68 -1.79 16.50 -5.18
CA GLY A 68 -0.61 15.84 -4.62
C GLY A 68 -0.82 15.61 -3.13
N PHE A 69 -0.82 14.34 -2.72
CA PHE A 69 -1.01 13.90 -1.36
C PHE A 69 0.28 13.28 -0.85
N ASN A 70 0.91 13.93 0.12
CA ASN A 70 2.20 13.57 0.73
C ASN A 70 1.99 13.14 2.19
N LEU A 71 1.22 12.05 2.38
CA LEU A 71 0.77 11.63 3.70
C LEU A 71 1.94 11.09 4.52
N ILE A 72 2.15 11.69 5.68
CA ILE A 72 2.85 11.03 6.77
C ILE A 72 1.85 10.07 7.41
N THR A 73 2.20 8.80 7.45
CA THR A 73 1.28 7.75 7.88
C THR A 73 1.78 7.04 9.12
N LEU A 74 0.83 6.60 9.93
CA LEU A 74 1.02 5.68 11.05
C LEU A 74 -0.03 4.58 10.89
N SER A 75 0.42 3.34 10.91
CA SER A 75 -0.41 2.17 10.78
C SER A 75 -0.07 1.14 11.84
N TRP A 76 -1.11 0.50 12.36
CA TRP A 76 -1.02 -0.57 13.32
C TRP A 76 -1.85 -1.75 12.83
N THR A 77 -1.21 -2.89 12.66
CA THR A 77 -1.89 -4.17 12.40
C THR A 77 -1.65 -5.14 13.54
N GLN A 78 -2.72 -5.76 14.02
CA GLN A 78 -2.66 -6.80 15.04
C GLN A 78 -3.24 -8.10 14.51
N HIS A 79 -2.48 -9.18 14.62
CA HIS A 79 -2.98 -10.55 14.47
C HIS A 79 -3.34 -11.11 15.83
N TRP A 80 -4.58 -11.56 15.98
CA TRP A 80 -5.12 -11.97 17.27
C TRP A 80 -4.85 -13.46 17.54
N GLY A 81 -4.67 -13.81 18.81
CA GLY A 81 -4.55 -15.19 19.28
C GLY A 81 -5.81 -15.67 20.03
N GLY A 82 -5.75 -16.89 20.57
CA GLY A 82 -6.83 -17.46 21.38
C GLY A 82 -8.13 -17.65 20.57
N ILE A 83 -9.26 -17.21 21.12
CA ILE A 83 -10.57 -17.33 20.45
C ILE A 83 -10.66 -16.55 19.12
N PHE A 84 -9.77 -15.57 18.92
CA PHE A 84 -9.69 -14.78 17.70
C PHE A 84 -8.56 -15.24 16.77
N GLU A 85 -7.99 -16.43 16.97
CA GLU A 85 -6.91 -16.92 16.12
C GLU A 85 -7.29 -16.92 14.63
N GLY A 86 -6.45 -16.30 13.80
CA GLY A 86 -6.68 -16.15 12.36
C GLY A 86 -7.46 -14.88 12.00
N TRP A 87 -7.83 -14.03 12.96
CA TRP A 87 -8.29 -12.68 12.69
C TRP A 87 -7.15 -11.68 12.81
N SER A 88 -7.25 -10.61 12.03
CA SER A 88 -6.38 -9.44 12.12
C SER A 88 -7.19 -8.16 12.01
N THR A 89 -6.73 -7.11 12.67
CA THR A 89 -7.31 -5.76 12.62
C THR A 89 -6.22 -4.77 12.23
N ASN A 90 -6.53 -3.87 11.31
CA ASN A 90 -5.66 -2.75 10.95
C ASN A 90 -6.36 -1.41 11.25
N LEU A 91 -5.57 -0.44 11.71
CA LEU A 91 -5.94 0.97 11.76
C LEU A 91 -4.77 1.78 11.19
N THR A 92 -5.05 2.58 10.17
CA THR A 92 -4.08 3.48 9.56
C THR A 92 -4.59 4.90 9.62
N THR A 93 -3.70 5.85 9.88
CA THR A 93 -4.00 7.28 9.84
C THR A 93 -2.92 7.97 9.02
N GLY A 94 -3.32 8.95 8.23
CA GLY A 94 -2.42 9.75 7.43
C GLY A 94 -2.81 11.23 7.47
N VAL A 95 -1.81 12.10 7.55
CA VAL A 95 -1.98 13.55 7.43
C VAL A 95 -0.94 14.11 6.48
N SER A 96 -1.33 15.06 5.65
CA SER A 96 -0.46 15.64 4.63
C SER A 96 -0.76 17.11 4.41
N PRO A 97 0.26 17.96 4.22
CA PRO A 97 0.10 19.14 3.38
C PRO A 97 -0.10 18.70 1.92
N THR A 98 -1.16 19.16 1.27
CA THR A 98 -1.38 18.92 -0.16
C THR A 98 -0.41 19.78 -0.96
N SER A 99 0.38 19.14 -1.81
CA SER A 99 1.35 19.79 -2.69
C SER A 99 1.75 18.81 -3.78
N ASP A 100 1.97 19.30 -4.99
CA ASP A 100 2.52 18.56 -6.12
C ASP A 100 3.97 18.12 -5.87
N GLU A 101 4.74 18.88 -5.11
CA GLU A 101 6.06 18.46 -4.62
C GLU A 101 5.97 17.68 -3.29
N PRO A 102 6.81 16.65 -3.07
CA PRO A 102 7.96 16.22 -3.90
C PRO A 102 7.62 15.24 -5.03
N SER A 103 6.35 14.85 -5.18
CA SER A 103 5.94 13.80 -6.11
C SER A 103 6.18 14.16 -7.58
N GLN A 104 6.03 15.43 -7.96
CA GLN A 104 6.32 15.93 -9.30
C GLN A 104 7.80 15.79 -9.64
N PHE A 105 8.71 16.20 -8.75
CA PHE A 105 10.14 16.03 -8.94
C PHE A 105 10.50 14.56 -9.19
N PHE A 106 10.06 13.64 -8.32
CA PHE A 106 10.37 12.21 -8.50
C PHE A 106 9.78 11.64 -9.80
N GLN A 107 8.57 12.05 -10.17
CA GLN A 107 7.96 11.60 -11.42
C GLN A 107 8.75 12.09 -12.64
N ASN A 108 8.93 13.40 -12.78
CA ASN A 108 9.46 14.01 -14.00
C ASN A 108 10.99 13.93 -14.09
N GLU A 109 11.68 14.28 -13.01
CA GLU A 109 13.14 14.44 -13.02
C GLU A 109 13.88 13.13 -12.72
N VAL A 110 13.21 12.13 -12.11
CA VAL A 110 13.84 10.83 -11.81
C VAL A 110 13.30 9.75 -12.74
N ILE A 111 12.01 9.42 -12.63
CA ILE A 111 11.44 8.26 -13.34
C ILE A 111 11.28 8.52 -14.83
N HIS A 112 10.70 9.65 -15.21
CA HIS A 112 10.45 9.98 -16.62
C HIS A 112 11.77 10.28 -17.34
N GLN A 113 12.72 10.97 -16.70
CA GLN A 113 14.06 11.16 -17.25
C GLN A 113 14.77 9.82 -17.49
N LEU A 114 14.77 8.91 -16.51
CA LEU A 114 15.39 7.57 -16.63
C LEU A 114 14.77 6.74 -17.76
N ARG A 115 13.46 6.87 -17.96
CA ARG A 115 12.69 6.10 -18.96
C ARG A 115 12.49 6.82 -20.29
N GLN A 116 13.07 8.03 -20.45
CA GLN A 116 12.89 8.90 -21.62
C GLN A 116 11.42 9.19 -21.96
N LEU A 117 10.59 9.37 -20.92
CA LEU A 117 9.18 9.71 -21.04
C LEU A 117 9.00 11.24 -21.01
N PRO A 118 7.97 11.79 -21.67
CA PRO A 118 7.68 13.21 -21.59
C PRO A 118 7.30 13.60 -20.15
N SER A 119 7.72 14.78 -19.71
CA SER A 119 7.35 15.31 -18.39
C SER A 119 5.85 15.59 -18.33
N VAL A 120 5.25 15.30 -17.19
CA VAL A 120 3.83 15.48 -16.94
C VAL A 120 3.58 16.85 -16.32
N PRO A 121 2.76 17.72 -16.93
CA PRO A 121 2.54 19.07 -16.44
C PRO A 121 1.73 19.09 -15.14
N THR A 122 1.80 20.23 -14.45
CA THR A 122 0.95 20.55 -13.28
C THR A 122 -0.05 21.64 -13.69
N VAL A 123 -1.30 21.49 -13.26
CA VAL A 123 -2.42 22.42 -13.53
C VAL A 123 -2.96 22.91 -12.19
N ALA A 124 -2.71 24.18 -11.87
CA ALA A 124 -3.25 24.86 -10.67
C ALA A 124 -3.24 23.97 -9.40
N PRO A 125 -2.05 23.58 -8.90
CA PRO A 125 -1.93 22.57 -7.85
C PRO A 125 -2.69 22.99 -6.59
N ARG A 126 -3.50 22.08 -6.05
CA ARG A 126 -4.23 22.31 -4.80
C ARG A 126 -3.26 22.35 -3.61
N LYS A 127 -3.43 23.32 -2.72
CA LYS A 127 -2.64 23.50 -1.50
C LYS A 127 -3.55 23.59 -0.27
N GLU A 128 -3.69 22.49 0.44
CA GLU A 128 -4.54 22.35 1.63
C GLU A 128 -3.89 21.38 2.63
N THR A 129 -4.63 20.92 3.63
CA THR A 129 -4.23 19.82 4.51
C THR A 129 -5.24 18.70 4.36
N ASP A 130 -4.75 17.51 4.01
CA ASP A 130 -5.57 16.33 3.85
C ASP A 130 -5.31 15.33 4.97
N VAL A 131 -6.38 14.65 5.38
CA VAL A 131 -6.35 13.61 6.40
C VAL A 131 -7.12 12.41 5.88
N MET A 132 -6.57 11.22 6.11
CA MET A 132 -7.22 9.95 5.86
C MET A 132 -7.09 9.03 7.07
N ILE A 133 -8.14 8.26 7.35
CA ILE A 133 -8.20 7.23 8.38
C ILE A 133 -8.77 5.98 7.73
N ASP A 134 -8.03 4.88 7.82
CA ASP A 134 -8.41 3.58 7.29
C ASP A 134 -8.54 2.58 8.43
N GLY A 135 -9.54 1.70 8.35
CA GLY A 135 -9.70 0.60 9.30
C GLY A 135 -10.13 -0.66 8.58
N SER A 136 -9.59 -1.81 8.99
CA SER A 136 -9.98 -3.08 8.39
C SER A 136 -9.97 -4.26 9.37
N VAL A 137 -10.77 -5.27 9.05
CA VAL A 137 -10.78 -6.56 9.72
C VAL A 137 -10.62 -7.65 8.67
N THR A 138 -9.64 -8.53 8.87
CA THR A 138 -9.30 -9.58 7.91
C THR A 138 -9.21 -10.94 8.59
N ARG A 139 -9.92 -11.93 8.03
CA ARG A 139 -9.85 -13.34 8.40
C ARG A 139 -8.88 -14.07 7.49
N TRP A 140 -7.97 -14.83 8.08
CA TRP A 140 -6.94 -15.62 7.42
C TRP A 140 -7.25 -17.11 7.47
N PHE A 141 -6.97 -17.82 6.38
CA PHE A 141 -7.21 -19.24 6.22
C PHE A 141 -5.96 -19.96 5.67
N PRO A 142 -5.67 -21.19 6.14
CA PRO A 142 -4.62 -22.02 5.57
C PRO A 142 -5.02 -22.57 4.20
N LEU A 143 -4.08 -22.51 3.25
CA LEU A 143 -4.11 -23.28 2.01
C LEU A 143 -2.83 -24.11 2.01
N PHE A 144 -2.91 -25.35 2.49
CA PHE A 144 -1.75 -26.25 2.66
C PHE A 144 -0.58 -25.58 3.41
N GLN A 145 -0.76 -25.33 4.73
CA GLN A 145 0.17 -24.64 5.66
C GLN A 145 1.41 -24.00 4.97
N PRO A 146 1.47 -22.67 4.83
CA PRO A 146 0.96 -21.66 5.78
C PRO A 146 -0.41 -21.02 5.47
N LYS A 147 -0.87 -20.12 6.37
CA LYS A 147 -2.06 -19.25 6.20
C LYS A 147 -1.80 -18.22 5.10
N VAL A 148 -2.41 -18.39 3.93
CA VAL A 148 -2.16 -17.55 2.74
C VAL A 148 -3.44 -16.99 2.13
N MET A 149 -4.60 -17.57 2.42
CA MET A 149 -5.88 -17.03 1.94
C MET A 149 -6.45 -16.03 2.93
N PHE A 150 -7.12 -15.00 2.44
CA PHE A 150 -7.78 -14.01 3.28
C PHE A 150 -9.12 -13.56 2.73
N VAL A 151 -10.00 -13.16 3.64
CA VAL A 151 -11.25 -12.43 3.36
C VAL A 151 -11.39 -11.36 4.41
N GLY A 152 -11.70 -10.13 4.02
CA GLY A 152 -11.83 -9.02 4.95
C GLY A 152 -12.65 -7.88 4.39
N GLY A 153 -12.86 -6.88 5.24
CA GLY A 153 -13.54 -5.65 4.88
C GLY A 153 -13.08 -4.51 5.75
N GLY A 154 -13.37 -3.30 5.31
CA GLY A 154 -12.89 -2.11 5.98
C GLY A 154 -13.52 -0.84 5.45
N PHE A 155 -12.98 0.28 5.91
CA PHE A 155 -13.36 1.61 5.50
C PHE A 155 -12.13 2.50 5.33
N SER A 156 -12.30 3.55 4.55
CA SER A 156 -11.36 4.65 4.36
C SER A 156 -12.17 5.93 4.45
N VAL A 157 -11.84 6.81 5.40
CA VAL A 157 -12.56 8.05 5.62
C VAL A 157 -11.63 9.24 5.77
N GLY A 158 -12.00 10.40 5.24
CA GLY A 158 -11.15 11.58 5.32
C GLY A 158 -11.57 12.72 4.42
N THR A 159 -10.63 13.61 4.11
CA THR A 159 -10.87 14.76 3.24
C THR A 159 -10.96 14.36 1.77
N ILE A 160 -10.31 13.27 1.35
CA ILE A 160 -10.15 12.93 -0.06
C ILE A 160 -11.44 12.31 -0.63
N TYR A 161 -11.87 11.18 -0.07
CA TYR A 161 -13.11 10.47 -0.36
C TYR A 161 -13.51 9.63 0.85
N GLN A 162 -14.75 9.13 0.86
CA GLN A 162 -15.18 8.10 1.81
C GLN A 162 -15.35 6.78 1.07
N GLN A 163 -15.03 5.67 1.74
CA GLN A 163 -15.17 4.36 1.15
C GLN A 163 -15.42 3.28 2.20
N GLY A 164 -16.30 2.34 1.87
CA GLY A 164 -16.33 1.01 2.47
C GLY A 164 -15.88 -0.03 1.44
N PHE A 165 -15.20 -1.09 1.88
CA PHE A 165 -14.72 -2.13 0.96
C PHE A 165 -14.81 -3.54 1.53
N LEU A 166 -14.88 -4.51 0.62
CA LEU A 166 -14.66 -5.92 0.86
C LEU A 166 -13.50 -6.38 -0.01
N ARG A 167 -12.64 -7.24 0.53
CA ARG A 167 -11.51 -7.82 -0.20
C ARG A 167 -11.34 -9.30 0.11
N ALA A 168 -10.82 -10.03 -0.86
CA ALA A 168 -10.44 -11.43 -0.69
C ALA A 168 -9.26 -11.75 -1.60
N GLY A 169 -8.51 -12.80 -1.25
CA GLY A 169 -7.37 -13.17 -2.07
C GLY A 169 -6.43 -14.20 -1.45
N ILE A 170 -5.28 -14.32 -2.09
CA ILE A 170 -4.14 -15.15 -1.69
C ILE A 170 -2.93 -14.23 -1.56
N ARG A 171 -2.16 -14.38 -0.48
CA ARG A 171 -0.95 -13.60 -0.23
C ARG A 171 0.24 -14.53 -0.06
N ARG A 172 1.30 -14.28 -0.85
CA ARG A 172 2.60 -14.97 -0.76
C ARG A 172 2.50 -16.50 -0.74
N LEU A 173 1.69 -17.07 -1.62
CA LEU A 173 1.67 -18.51 -1.86
C LEU A 173 2.97 -18.90 -2.57
N GLN A 174 3.75 -19.80 -1.98
CA GLN A 174 4.97 -20.30 -2.62
C GLN A 174 4.61 -21.12 -3.88
N ILE A 175 5.13 -20.70 -5.03
CA ILE A 175 4.86 -21.33 -6.34
C ILE A 175 6.10 -22.01 -6.94
N SER A 176 7.27 -21.84 -6.31
CA SER A 176 8.50 -22.51 -6.69
C SER A 176 9.03 -23.39 -5.55
N PRO A 177 9.90 -24.36 -5.85
CA PRO A 177 10.78 -24.92 -4.84
C PRO A 177 11.63 -23.82 -4.18
N THR A 178 12.13 -24.12 -2.99
CA THR A 178 13.16 -23.30 -2.35
C THR A 178 14.45 -23.40 -3.16
N PHE A 179 14.94 -22.28 -3.67
CA PHE A 179 16.17 -22.22 -4.49
C PHE A 179 17.43 -22.21 -3.64
N TYR A 180 17.33 -21.63 -2.44
CA TYR A 180 18.40 -21.53 -1.47
C TYR A 180 17.80 -21.57 -0.07
N SER A 181 18.44 -22.29 0.84
CA SER A 181 18.08 -22.36 2.25
C SER A 181 19.33 -22.07 3.07
N GLY A 182 19.19 -21.24 4.10
CA GLY A 182 20.27 -20.87 5.00
C GLY A 182 19.72 -20.31 6.31
N ASP A 183 20.62 -19.89 7.19
CA ASP A 183 20.29 -19.50 8.58
C ASP A 183 19.24 -18.38 8.68
N TRP A 184 19.07 -17.60 7.60
CA TRP A 184 18.21 -16.42 7.54
C TRP A 184 16.86 -16.66 6.84
N GLY A 185 16.61 -17.90 6.38
CA GLY A 185 15.37 -18.33 5.73
C GLY A 185 15.55 -18.86 4.31
N ASP A 186 14.41 -19.18 3.68
CA ASP A 186 14.30 -19.84 2.39
C ASP A 186 14.00 -18.85 1.26
N VAL A 187 14.82 -18.91 0.19
CA VAL A 187 14.61 -18.13 -1.02
C VAL A 187 13.63 -18.85 -1.93
N SER A 188 12.54 -18.19 -2.26
CA SER A 188 11.47 -18.74 -3.11
C SER A 188 10.77 -17.65 -3.93
N VAL A 189 10.08 -18.07 -4.99
CA VAL A 189 9.13 -17.23 -5.71
C VAL A 189 7.73 -17.50 -5.16
N ARG A 190 6.99 -16.42 -4.92
CA ARG A 190 5.65 -16.45 -4.34
C ARG A 190 4.68 -15.64 -5.18
N ALA A 191 3.46 -16.14 -5.29
CA ALA A 191 2.37 -15.46 -5.97
C ALA A 191 1.34 -14.92 -4.97
N SER A 192 0.76 -13.77 -5.30
CA SER A 192 -0.36 -13.19 -4.59
C SER A 192 -1.42 -12.75 -5.59
N THR A 193 -2.67 -12.73 -5.16
CA THR A 193 -3.77 -12.14 -5.91
C THR A 193 -4.80 -11.57 -4.96
N LEU A 194 -5.36 -10.42 -5.28
CA LEU A 194 -6.38 -9.74 -4.49
C LEU A 194 -7.50 -9.28 -5.42
N GLY A 195 -8.73 -9.53 -5.00
CA GLY A 195 -9.93 -8.87 -5.51
C GLY A 195 -10.51 -7.96 -4.43
N ARG A 196 -10.95 -6.76 -4.82
CA ARG A 196 -11.61 -5.80 -3.94
C ARG A 196 -12.83 -5.22 -4.63
N ILE A 197 -13.91 -5.09 -3.88
CA ILE A 197 -15.08 -4.31 -4.26
C ILE A 197 -15.27 -3.21 -3.22
N SER A 198 -15.61 -2.03 -3.67
CA SER A 198 -15.71 -0.86 -2.82
C SER A 198 -16.96 -0.06 -3.14
N TYR A 199 -17.59 0.48 -2.10
CA TYR A 199 -18.63 1.49 -2.20
C TYR A 199 -18.04 2.82 -1.77
N GLN A 200 -18.21 3.86 -2.58
CA GLN A 200 -17.56 5.16 -2.41
C GLN A 200 -18.57 6.28 -2.32
N ASP A 201 -18.22 7.28 -1.53
CA ASP A 201 -18.93 8.54 -1.45
C ASP A 201 -17.95 9.71 -1.58
N ASN A 202 -18.49 10.88 -1.86
CA ASN A 202 -17.68 12.07 -2.10
C ASN A 202 -16.87 12.50 -0.87
N GLY A 203 -15.85 13.29 -1.13
CA GLY A 203 -15.04 13.97 -0.12
C GLY A 203 -14.96 15.47 -0.37
N ALA A 204 -14.18 16.13 0.48
CA ALA A 204 -13.84 17.54 0.30
C ALA A 204 -12.92 17.77 -0.92
N VAL A 205 -12.14 16.76 -1.33
CA VAL A 205 -11.27 16.84 -2.52
C VAL A 205 -11.96 16.27 -3.76
N LEU A 206 -12.51 15.05 -3.64
CA LEU A 206 -13.23 14.40 -4.75
C LEU A 206 -14.73 14.57 -4.57
N HIS A 207 -15.29 15.62 -5.16
CA HIS A 207 -16.72 15.92 -5.06
C HIS A 207 -17.61 14.97 -5.89
N ALA A 208 -17.03 14.29 -6.88
CA ALA A 208 -17.69 13.28 -7.69
C ALA A 208 -16.79 12.05 -7.78
N VAL A 209 -17.32 10.91 -7.35
CA VAL A 209 -16.68 9.60 -7.42
C VAL A 209 -17.68 8.57 -7.92
N ARG A 210 -17.18 7.48 -8.50
CA ARG A 210 -18.03 6.34 -8.85
C ARG A 210 -18.50 5.65 -7.57
N GLN A 211 -19.81 5.51 -7.38
CA GLN A 211 -20.38 4.88 -6.17
C GLN A 211 -19.87 3.45 -5.93
N THR A 212 -19.53 2.69 -6.96
CA THR A 212 -19.01 1.32 -6.82
C THR A 212 -17.75 1.14 -7.66
N ALA A 213 -16.68 0.60 -7.07
CA ALA A 213 -15.47 0.25 -7.80
C ALA A 213 -15.03 -1.18 -7.51
N GLY A 214 -14.59 -1.89 -8.54
CA GLY A 214 -13.91 -3.18 -8.46
C GLY A 214 -12.43 -3.03 -8.80
N LEU A 215 -11.59 -3.80 -8.11
CA LEU A 215 -10.15 -3.84 -8.31
C LEU A 215 -9.66 -5.29 -8.27
N VAL A 216 -8.72 -5.61 -9.16
CA VAL A 216 -7.99 -6.89 -9.17
C VAL A 216 -6.50 -6.61 -9.24
N GLN A 217 -5.73 -7.27 -8.37
CA GLN A 217 -4.29 -7.08 -8.24
C GLN A 217 -3.55 -8.40 -8.07
N PRO A 218 -3.03 -9.01 -9.16
CA PRO A 218 -2.05 -10.09 -9.06
C PRO A 218 -0.63 -9.53 -8.80
N ALA A 219 0.18 -10.30 -8.08
CA ALA A 219 1.56 -9.96 -7.78
C ALA A 219 2.46 -11.20 -7.73
N ILE A 220 3.73 -11.00 -8.07
CA ILE A 220 4.80 -11.98 -7.93
C ILE A 220 5.88 -11.37 -7.05
N ALA A 221 6.34 -12.15 -6.07
CA ALA A 221 7.39 -11.76 -5.16
C ALA A 221 8.54 -12.77 -5.18
N PHE A 222 9.76 -12.26 -5.22
CA PHE A 222 10.99 -13.02 -5.06
C PHE A 222 11.69 -12.52 -3.80
N GLY A 223 11.98 -13.41 -2.86
CA GLY A 223 12.47 -13.00 -1.56
C GLY A 223 13.00 -14.15 -0.74
N GLN A 224 13.62 -13.79 0.37
CA GLN A 224 13.99 -14.72 1.42
C GLN A 224 12.98 -14.65 2.55
N TYR A 225 12.41 -15.80 2.89
CA TYR A 225 11.31 -15.90 3.83
C TYR A 225 11.66 -16.82 4.97
N ARG A 226 11.27 -16.42 6.17
CA ARG A 226 11.40 -17.23 7.38
C ARG A 226 10.06 -17.37 8.06
N ARG A 227 9.91 -18.44 8.83
CA ARG A 227 8.72 -18.64 9.66
C ARG A 227 9.00 -18.15 11.07
N ASN A 228 8.11 -17.34 11.65
CA ASN A 228 8.24 -16.94 13.05
C ASN A 228 7.66 -18.00 13.99
N SER A 229 7.80 -17.77 15.30
CA SER A 229 7.27 -18.63 16.36
C SER A 229 5.74 -18.81 16.32
N LYS A 230 5.01 -17.89 15.67
CA LYS A 230 3.56 -17.95 15.45
C LYS A 230 3.19 -18.70 14.16
N GLY A 231 4.17 -19.21 13.42
CA GLY A 231 3.95 -19.90 12.16
C GLY A 231 3.66 -18.99 10.97
N GLU A 232 3.78 -17.66 11.14
CA GLU A 232 3.62 -16.64 10.09
C GLU A 232 4.88 -16.61 9.23
N THR A 233 4.72 -16.35 7.94
CA THR A 233 5.86 -16.23 7.03
C THR A 233 6.22 -14.78 6.80
N ILE A 234 7.46 -14.45 7.13
CA ILE A 234 7.97 -13.10 7.18
C ILE A 234 9.14 -12.99 6.20
N PRO A 235 9.11 -12.04 5.26
CA PRO A 235 10.27 -11.75 4.41
C PRO A 235 11.37 -11.01 5.19
N THR A 236 12.60 -11.52 5.07
CA THR A 236 13.84 -10.84 5.50
C THR A 236 14.20 -9.76 4.48
N TRP A 237 14.12 -10.13 3.20
CA TRP A 237 14.06 -9.20 2.08
C TRP A 237 13.12 -9.75 1.00
N GLU A 238 12.51 -8.86 0.24
CA GLU A 238 11.55 -9.19 -0.82
C GLU A 238 11.55 -8.12 -1.91
N VAL A 239 11.55 -8.57 -3.16
CA VAL A 239 11.21 -7.77 -4.33
C VAL A 239 9.85 -8.24 -4.82
N GLU A 240 8.88 -7.36 -4.84
CA GLU A 240 7.51 -7.66 -5.25
C GLU A 240 7.09 -6.77 -6.41
N PHE A 241 6.57 -7.39 -7.46
CA PHE A 241 5.98 -6.71 -8.60
C PHE A 241 4.48 -7.03 -8.67
N ALA A 242 3.65 -6.01 -8.74
CA ALA A 242 2.21 -6.12 -8.84
C ALA A 242 1.71 -5.39 -10.08
N VAL A 243 0.66 -5.92 -10.69
CA VAL A 243 -0.16 -5.19 -11.66
C VAL A 243 -1.56 -5.04 -11.09
N MET A 244 -2.25 -4.00 -11.48
CA MET A 244 -3.57 -3.66 -10.98
C MET A 244 -4.45 -3.28 -12.17
N TRP A 245 -5.67 -3.82 -12.16
CA TRP A 245 -6.79 -3.23 -12.88
C TRP A 245 -7.77 -2.67 -11.85
N ASP A 246 -8.15 -1.42 -12.03
CA ASP A 246 -9.16 -0.74 -11.24
C ASP A 246 -10.23 -0.21 -12.19
N SER A 247 -11.49 -0.52 -11.88
CA SER A 247 -12.64 0.01 -12.60
C SER A 247 -12.79 1.53 -12.51
N GLY A 248 -11.98 2.19 -11.67
CA GLY A 248 -11.83 3.64 -11.59
C GLY A 248 -12.65 4.28 -10.48
N ILE A 249 -12.04 5.25 -9.79
CA ILE A 249 -12.73 6.15 -8.87
C ILE A 249 -13.08 7.49 -9.52
N PHE A 250 -12.27 7.90 -10.50
CA PHE A 250 -12.44 9.15 -11.23
C PHE A 250 -13.57 9.01 -12.24
N VAL A 251 -14.46 9.99 -12.24
CA VAL A 251 -15.60 10.05 -13.15
C VAL A 251 -15.52 11.30 -14.01
N ASN A 252 -15.98 11.18 -15.26
CA ASN A 252 -16.18 12.34 -16.13
C ASN A 252 -17.46 13.12 -15.77
N THR A 253 -17.73 14.20 -16.50
CA THR A 253 -18.91 15.05 -16.30
C THR A 253 -20.23 14.32 -16.56
N LEU A 254 -20.22 13.18 -17.25
CA LEU A 254 -21.36 12.29 -17.47
C LEU A 254 -21.49 11.21 -16.37
N GLY A 255 -20.60 11.19 -15.38
CA GLY A 255 -20.58 10.18 -14.31
C GLY A 255 -20.00 8.83 -14.72
N GLN A 256 -19.39 8.73 -15.90
CA GLN A 256 -18.75 7.51 -16.40
C GLN A 256 -17.37 7.35 -15.78
N SER A 257 -17.05 6.12 -15.38
CA SER A 257 -15.77 5.79 -14.75
C SER A 257 -14.63 5.75 -15.75
N GLN A 258 -13.46 6.18 -15.31
CA GLN A 258 -12.22 5.96 -16.04
C GLN A 258 -11.48 4.75 -15.46
N GLU A 259 -11.51 3.64 -16.19
CA GLU A 259 -10.74 2.45 -15.83
C GLU A 259 -9.24 2.76 -15.87
N MET A 260 -8.50 2.14 -14.95
CA MET A 260 -7.07 2.35 -14.78
C MET A 260 -6.34 1.01 -14.72
N PHE A 261 -5.23 0.94 -15.44
CA PHE A 261 -4.22 -0.10 -15.27
C PHE A 261 -2.99 0.52 -14.66
N ALA A 262 -2.49 -0.08 -13.59
CA ALA A 262 -1.29 0.39 -12.91
C ALA A 262 -0.33 -0.76 -12.62
N TRP A 263 0.94 -0.43 -12.46
CA TRP A 263 1.95 -1.35 -11.95
C TRP A 263 2.54 -0.78 -10.65
N SER A 264 2.98 -1.68 -9.77
CA SER A 264 3.73 -1.35 -8.56
C SER A 264 4.96 -2.23 -8.44
N LEU A 265 6.05 -1.64 -7.96
CA LEU A 265 7.27 -2.32 -7.58
C LEU A 265 7.60 -1.98 -6.13
N ALA A 266 7.69 -3.01 -5.29
CA ALA A 266 8.06 -2.89 -3.90
C ALA A 266 9.39 -3.60 -3.62
N LEU A 267 10.25 -2.93 -2.88
CA LEU A 267 11.51 -3.43 -2.36
C LEU A 267 11.45 -3.36 -0.85
N SER A 268 11.73 -4.46 -0.20
CA SER A 268 11.59 -4.55 1.23
C SER A 268 12.78 -5.30 1.82
N GLY A 269 13.32 -4.80 2.93
CA GLY A 269 14.53 -5.34 3.54
C GLY A 269 14.64 -4.88 4.99
N GLY A 270 14.71 -5.83 5.92
CA GLY A 270 14.67 -5.53 7.35
C GLY A 270 13.47 -4.64 7.71
N PRO A 271 13.64 -3.54 8.46
CA PRO A 271 12.52 -2.71 8.89
C PRO A 271 11.97 -1.81 7.78
N LEU A 272 12.65 -1.73 6.63
CA LEU A 272 12.39 -0.74 5.59
C LEU A 272 11.60 -1.35 4.43
N ARG A 273 10.64 -0.60 3.90
CA ARG A 273 9.97 -0.89 2.63
C ARG A 273 9.86 0.37 1.80
N LEU A 274 10.30 0.25 0.55
CA LEU A 274 10.11 1.22 -0.51
C LEU A 274 9.12 0.64 -1.51
N GLU A 275 8.14 1.42 -1.94
CA GLU A 275 7.25 1.04 -3.03
C GLU A 275 7.08 2.21 -3.99
N THR A 276 6.97 1.94 -5.28
CA THR A 276 6.63 2.92 -6.31
C THR A 276 5.60 2.34 -7.25
N TRP A 277 4.67 3.16 -7.72
CA TRP A 277 3.65 2.76 -8.67
C TRP A 277 3.35 3.87 -9.68
N ASN A 278 2.82 3.47 -10.83
CA ASN A 278 2.48 4.36 -11.93
C ASN A 278 1.46 3.69 -12.87
N ASP A 279 0.64 4.47 -13.55
CA ASP A 279 -0.30 4.00 -14.58
C ASP A 279 0.33 3.89 -16.00
N SER A 280 1.64 4.13 -16.13
CA SER A 280 2.38 4.16 -17.40
C SER A 280 2.60 2.78 -18.08
N MET A 281 1.65 1.85 -18.02
CA MET A 281 1.76 0.58 -18.77
C MET A 281 1.39 0.82 -20.23
N GLY A 282 2.32 1.44 -20.97
CA GLY A 282 2.10 1.91 -22.35
C GLY A 282 1.48 0.87 -23.29
N LYS A 283 0.71 1.37 -24.27
CA LYS A 283 0.04 0.66 -25.37
C LYS A 283 -0.99 -0.45 -25.04
N LEU A 284 -1.19 -0.83 -23.78
CA LEU A 284 -2.30 -1.72 -23.39
C LEU A 284 -3.62 -0.96 -23.16
N ALA A 285 -3.53 0.32 -22.82
CA ALA A 285 -4.62 1.28 -22.88
C ALA A 285 -4.21 2.41 -23.83
N GLU A 286 -5.13 2.90 -24.67
CA GLU A 286 -4.89 4.02 -25.59
C GLU A 286 -4.64 5.38 -24.89
N ARG A 287 -4.52 5.37 -23.55
CA ARG A 287 -4.24 6.53 -22.71
C ARG A 287 -2.90 6.32 -22.04
N ASP A 288 -1.96 7.18 -22.38
CA ASP A 288 -0.55 7.01 -22.06
C ASP A 288 -0.09 8.21 -21.21
N TYR A 289 0.76 7.95 -20.22
CA TYR A 289 1.55 8.90 -19.40
C TYR A 289 0.93 9.57 -18.17
N GLY A 290 0.72 8.80 -17.10
CA GLY A 290 1.14 9.27 -15.77
C GLY A 290 0.29 10.33 -15.10
N PRO A 291 -1.04 10.47 -15.31
CA PRO A 291 -1.81 11.30 -14.41
C PRO A 291 -1.62 10.80 -12.98
N THR A 292 -1.49 9.49 -12.77
CA THR A 292 -1.19 8.91 -11.46
C THR A 292 0.26 8.42 -11.31
N TYR A 293 0.92 8.93 -10.28
CA TYR A 293 2.22 8.44 -9.81
C TYR A 293 2.19 8.39 -8.29
N GLY A 294 2.90 7.43 -7.71
CA GLY A 294 3.16 7.49 -6.29
C GLY A 294 4.33 6.64 -5.85
N ALA A 295 4.74 6.90 -4.63
CA ALA A 295 5.80 6.20 -3.96
C ALA A 295 5.53 6.19 -2.45
N SER A 296 6.01 5.17 -1.76
CA SER A 296 6.02 5.14 -0.31
C SER A 296 7.36 4.68 0.22
N LEU A 297 7.76 5.29 1.34
CA LEU A 297 8.87 4.84 2.16
C LEU A 297 8.34 4.62 3.56
N THR A 298 8.42 3.39 4.03
CA THR A 298 7.84 2.96 5.30
C THR A 298 8.88 2.25 6.16
N LEU A 299 8.73 2.42 7.47
CA LEU A 299 9.58 1.88 8.51
C LEU A 299 8.71 1.15 9.54
N ASP A 300 8.97 -0.14 9.73
CA ASP A 300 8.35 -0.93 10.79
C ASP A 300 9.10 -0.74 12.12
N LEU A 301 8.44 -0.05 13.05
CA LEU A 301 8.96 0.28 14.36
C LEU A 301 9.13 -0.94 15.26
N LEU A 302 8.30 -1.99 15.08
CA LEU A 302 8.46 -3.23 15.85
C LEU A 302 9.74 -3.97 15.45
N ARG A 303 10.07 -3.98 14.15
CA ARG A 303 11.36 -4.49 13.66
C ARG A 303 12.54 -3.69 14.19
N VAL A 304 12.48 -2.36 14.09
CA VAL A 304 13.55 -1.48 14.61
C VAL A 304 13.80 -1.77 16.07
N TRP A 305 12.75 -1.82 16.89
CA TRP A 305 12.85 -2.14 18.31
C TRP A 305 13.46 -3.52 18.54
N GLY A 306 13.01 -4.53 17.79
CA GLY A 306 13.58 -5.87 17.87
C GLY A 306 15.08 -5.90 17.59
N TYR A 307 15.57 -5.13 16.61
CA TYR A 307 17.00 -5.04 16.32
C TYR A 307 17.77 -4.37 17.46
N MET A 308 17.21 -3.32 18.06
CA MET A 308 17.85 -2.59 19.16
C MET A 308 17.97 -3.46 20.42
N ASP A 309 16.95 -4.24 20.74
CA ASP A 309 16.91 -5.10 21.92
C ASP A 309 17.54 -6.49 21.69
N GLY A 310 18.06 -6.77 20.49
CA GLY A 310 18.62 -8.08 20.12
C GLY A 310 17.58 -9.21 20.08
N THR A 311 16.30 -8.88 20.06
CA THR A 311 15.18 -9.84 20.02
C THR A 311 14.66 -10.08 18.59
N ALA A 312 15.05 -9.23 17.64
CA ALA A 312 14.83 -9.48 16.22
C ALA A 312 15.74 -10.63 15.78
N SER A 313 15.11 -11.69 15.28
CA SER A 313 15.82 -12.89 14.81
C SER A 313 16.64 -12.68 13.52
N ASP A 314 16.70 -11.45 12.99
CA ASP A 314 17.46 -11.00 11.81
C ASP A 314 18.36 -9.79 12.13
N ALA A 315 18.65 -9.51 13.40
CA ALA A 315 19.66 -8.51 13.73
C ALA A 315 20.99 -8.88 13.07
N PRO A 316 21.70 -7.94 12.42
CA PRO A 316 23.07 -8.19 12.00
C PRO A 316 23.85 -8.68 13.23
N PRO A 317 24.69 -9.73 13.10
CA PRO A 317 25.45 -10.23 14.24
C PRO A 317 26.17 -9.07 14.91
N ALA A 318 26.15 -9.03 16.24
CA ALA A 318 26.88 -8.03 17.00
C ALA A 318 28.29 -7.91 16.41
N ALA A 319 28.68 -6.70 16.01
CA ALA A 319 30.02 -6.46 15.48
C ALA A 319 31.01 -7.09 16.46
N ALA A 320 31.81 -8.05 15.96
CA ALA A 320 32.80 -8.69 16.79
C ALA A 320 33.60 -7.58 17.47
N ALA A 321 33.62 -7.60 18.80
CA ALA A 321 34.40 -6.64 19.56
C ALA A 321 35.86 -6.69 19.05
N PRO A 322 36.51 -5.52 18.88
CA PRO A 322 37.80 -5.41 18.21
C PRO A 322 38.90 -6.29 18.81
#